data_AF-A0A7S3LYB6-F1
#
_entry.id   AF-A0A7S3LYB6-F1
#
_cell.length_a   1.000
_cell.length_b   1.000
_cell.length_c   1.000
_cell.angle_alpha   90.00
_cell.angle_beta   90.00
_cell.angle_gamma   90.00
#
_symmetry.space_group_name_H-M   'P 1'
#
loop_
_entity.id
_entity.type
_entity.pdbx_description
1 polymer ?
#
loop_
_entity_poly.entity_id
_entity_poly.type
_entity_poly.pdbx_seq_one_letter_code
_entity_poly.pdbx_strand_id
1 'polypeptide(L)'
;LAFIPLWCVFLMRIHRETVAKSAMLPRLLCSPRLLYMGGISFPIFIVHGPIGQLMYKKAVAMKVWGQVLANPQPHGVDWFFGVYWLAVILAAACLDKFFLQSKQVKEFSKNTGTAICKLIG
;
A
#
# COMPACT_ATOMS: atom_id res chain seq x y z
N LEU A 1 -6.90 21.40 -0.48
CA LEU A 1 -7.48 22.03 0.73
C LEU A 1 -8.77 21.39 1.22
N ALA A 2 -9.64 20.87 0.34
CA ALA A 2 -10.89 20.21 0.75
C ALA A 2 -10.71 18.87 1.51
N PHE A 3 -9.56 18.21 1.41
CA PHE A 3 -9.31 16.92 2.04
C PHE A 3 -9.42 16.96 3.58
N ILE A 4 -8.83 17.98 4.21
CA ILE A 4 -8.81 18.11 5.68
C ILE A 4 -10.24 18.21 6.26
N PRO A 5 -11.12 19.12 5.79
CA PRO A 5 -12.48 19.20 6.33
C PRO A 5 -13.31 17.93 6.03
N LEU A 6 -13.17 17.33 4.85
CA LEU A 6 -13.82 16.06 4.52
C LEU A 6 -13.38 14.91 5.43
N TRP A 7 -12.08 14.84 5.73
CA TRP A 7 -11.50 13.84 6.64
C TRP A 7 -12.02 14.02 8.07
N CYS A 8 -12.10 15.25 8.57
CA CYS A 8 -12.67 15.53 9.89
C CYS A 8 -14.15 15.14 9.98
N VAL A 9 -14.96 15.46 8.95
CA VAL A 9 -16.38 15.06 8.91
C VAL A 9 -16.53 13.54 8.90
N PHE A 10 -15.68 12.84 8.14
CA PHE A 10 -15.64 11.39 8.11
C PHE A 10 -15.30 10.79 9.48
N LEU A 11 -14.27 11.28 10.15
CA LEU A 11 -13.88 10.83 11.50
C LEU A 11 -14.99 11.05 12.53
N MET A 12 -15.62 12.23 12.52
CA MET A 12 -16.73 12.55 13.43
C MET A 12 -17.94 11.63 13.21
N ARG A 13 -18.23 11.25 11.97
CA ARG A 13 -19.30 10.29 11.64
C ARG A 13 -18.98 8.89 12.15
N ILE A 14 -17.76 8.39 11.96
CA ILE A 14 -17.32 7.10 12.51
C ILE A 14 -17.41 7.10 14.04
N HIS A 15 -16.92 8.16 14.67
CA HIS A 15 -16.96 8.29 16.13
C HIS A 15 -18.41 8.25 16.65
N ARG A 16 -19.31 9.05 16.05
CA ARG A 16 -20.73 9.08 16.42
C ARG A 16 -21.41 7.71 16.24
N GLU A 17 -21.17 7.02 15.13
CA GLU A 17 -21.70 5.66 14.89
C GLU A 17 -21.20 4.66 15.95
N THR A 18 -19.90 4.72 16.27
CA THR A 18 -19.27 3.85 17.27
C THR A 18 -19.86 4.07 18.67
N VAL A 19 -20.11 5.32 19.06
CA VAL A 19 -20.75 5.68 20.34
C VAL A 19 -22.24 5.33 20.35
N ALA A 20 -22.94 5.52 19.23
CA ALA A 20 -24.36 5.22 19.07
C ALA A 20 -24.67 3.71 18.96
N LYS A 21 -23.66 2.83 19.00
CA LYS A 21 -23.76 1.37 18.77
C LYS A 21 -24.35 1.01 17.39
N SER A 22 -24.40 1.97 16.46
CA SER A 22 -24.73 1.72 15.06
C SER A 22 -23.45 1.30 14.34
N ALA A 23 -23.46 0.13 13.72
CA ALA A 23 -22.22 -0.53 13.31
C ALA A 23 -22.00 -0.53 11.80
N MET A 24 -22.81 0.15 10.98
CA MET A 24 -22.79 -0.03 9.52
C MET A 24 -21.47 0.43 8.88
N LEU A 25 -21.09 1.69 9.13
CA LEU A 25 -19.87 2.29 8.58
C LEU A 25 -18.59 1.64 9.14
N PRO A 26 -18.46 1.46 10.47
CA PRO A 26 -17.34 0.74 11.04
C PRO A 26 -17.25 -0.73 10.57
N ARG A 27 -18.36 -1.45 10.43
CA ARG A 27 -18.35 -2.83 9.91
C ARG A 27 -17.92 -2.92 8.45
N LEU A 28 -18.35 -1.96 7.61
CA LEU A 28 -17.95 -1.92 6.21
C LEU A 28 -16.44 -1.67 6.08
N LEU A 29 -15.92 -0.71 6.85
CA LEU A 29 -14.50 -0.36 6.86
C LEU A 29 -13.63 -1.47 7.46
N CYS A 30 -14.16 -2.21 8.43
CA CYS A 30 -13.53 -3.40 9.00
C CYS A 30 -13.85 -4.69 8.22
N SER A 31 -14.38 -4.59 6.99
CA SER A 31 -14.61 -5.78 6.19
C SER A 31 -13.29 -6.48 5.87
N PRO A 32 -13.22 -7.82 5.94
CA PRO A 32 -11.96 -8.56 5.80
C PRO A 32 -11.27 -8.31 4.45
N ARG A 33 -12.06 -8.02 3.40
CA ARG A 33 -11.53 -7.64 2.08
C ARG A 33 -10.85 -6.27 2.10
N LEU A 34 -11.48 -5.27 2.72
CA LEU A 34 -10.92 -3.93 2.78
C LEU A 34 -9.70 -3.87 3.70
N LEU A 35 -9.73 -4.61 4.82
CA LEU A 35 -8.56 -4.78 5.68
C LEU A 35 -7.41 -5.48 4.96
N TYR A 36 -7.70 -6.50 4.15
CA TYR A 36 -6.68 -7.16 3.32
C TYR A 36 -6.08 -6.21 2.28
N MET A 37 -6.90 -5.44 1.57
CA MET A 37 -6.44 -4.43 0.62
C MET A 37 -5.58 -3.34 1.31
N GLY A 38 -5.98 -2.91 2.51
CA GLY A 38 -5.21 -2.00 3.35
C GLY A 38 -3.86 -2.60 3.77
N GLY A 39 -3.85 -3.88 4.16
CA GLY A 39 -2.63 -4.61 4.53
C GLY A 39 -1.62 -4.70 3.39
N ILE A 40 -2.07 -4.93 2.16
CA ILE A 40 -1.21 -5.00 0.96
C ILE A 40 -0.75 -3.62 0.48
N SER A 41 -1.45 -2.55 0.85
CA SER A 41 -1.12 -1.18 0.41
C SER A 41 0.31 -0.77 0.80
N PHE A 42 0.78 -1.17 1.99
CA PHE A 42 2.15 -0.86 2.45
C PHE A 42 3.24 -1.61 1.65
N PRO A 43 3.17 -2.94 1.46
CA PRO A 43 4.02 -3.65 0.51
C PRO A 43 4.08 -3.01 -0.88
N ILE A 44 2.92 -2.66 -1.45
CA ILE A 44 2.84 -1.97 -2.75
C ILE A 44 3.62 -0.65 -2.70
N PHE A 45 3.44 0.14 -1.65
CA PHE A 45 4.19 1.39 -1.47
C PHE A 45 5.71 1.19 -1.41
N ILE A 46 6.19 0.07 -0.85
CA ILE A 46 7.62 -0.22 -0.85
C ILE A 46 8.12 -0.61 -2.24
N VAL A 47 7.40 -1.50 -2.94
CA VAL A 47 7.92 -2.11 -4.18
C VAL A 47 7.63 -1.30 -5.45
N HIS A 48 6.61 -0.44 -5.45
CA HIS A 48 6.24 0.33 -6.65
C HIS A 48 7.37 1.27 -7.12
N GLY A 49 8.10 1.87 -6.18
CA GLY A 49 9.20 2.79 -6.50
C GLY A 49 10.36 2.09 -7.23
N PRO A 50 10.99 1.06 -6.62
CA PRO A 50 12.07 0.31 -7.25
C PRO A 50 11.66 -0.37 -8.57
N ILE A 51 10.47 -0.99 -8.63
CA ILE A 51 9.98 -1.62 -9.87
C ILE A 51 9.73 -0.55 -10.94
N GLY A 52 9.16 0.60 -10.57
CA GLY A 52 8.98 1.73 -11.48
C GLY A 52 10.31 2.26 -12.01
N GLN A 53 11.35 2.28 -11.18
CA GLN A 53 12.70 2.65 -11.63
C GLN A 53 13.27 1.64 -12.63
N LEU A 54 13.06 0.34 -12.46
CA LEU A 54 13.51 -0.67 -13.44
C LEU A 54 12.82 -0.51 -14.80
N MET A 55 11.53 -0.15 -14.80
CA MET A 55 10.72 -0.08 -16.01
C MET A 55 10.82 1.27 -16.73
N TYR A 56 10.86 2.38 -15.98
CA TYR A 56 10.70 3.73 -16.54
C TYR A 56 11.98 4.57 -16.50
N LYS A 57 12.97 4.23 -15.65
CA LYS A 57 14.22 5.01 -15.62
C LYS A 57 15.05 4.70 -16.86
N LYS A 58 15.16 5.67 -17.77
CA LYS A 58 15.83 5.54 -19.07
C LYS A 58 17.17 4.81 -19.01
N ALA A 59 18.05 5.16 -18.07
CA ALA A 59 19.37 4.53 -17.95
C ALA A 59 19.30 3.02 -17.62
N VAL A 60 18.28 2.60 -16.87
CA VAL A 60 18.09 1.20 -16.46
C VAL A 60 17.29 0.46 -17.53
N ALA A 61 16.19 1.04 -18.00
CA ALA A 61 15.33 0.44 -19.02
C ALA A 61 16.07 0.21 -20.35
N MET A 62 16.91 1.15 -20.80
CA MET A 62 17.75 0.96 -21.99
C MET A 62 18.78 -0.17 -21.82
N LYS A 63 19.23 -0.45 -20.59
CA LYS A 63 20.23 -1.47 -20.31
C LYS A 63 19.62 -2.86 -20.10
N VAL A 64 18.42 -2.93 -19.54
CA VAL A 64 17.72 -4.20 -19.23
C VAL A 64 16.83 -4.64 -20.40
N TRP A 65 16.14 -3.70 -21.05
CA TRP A 65 15.11 -3.97 -22.06
C TRP A 65 15.46 -3.45 -23.45
N GLY A 66 16.58 -2.72 -23.61
CA GLY A 66 16.99 -2.13 -24.89
C GLY A 66 16.15 -0.94 -25.35
N GLN A 67 15.05 -0.61 -24.65
CA GLN A 67 14.14 0.48 -24.96
C GLN A 67 13.50 1.04 -23.68
N VAL A 68 13.10 2.31 -23.71
CA VAL A 68 12.34 2.92 -22.60
C VAL A 68 10.88 2.54 -22.77
N LEU A 69 10.34 1.81 -21.80
CA LEU A 69 8.97 1.29 -21.84
C LEU A 69 7.89 2.37 -21.64
N ALA A 70 8.27 3.59 -21.24
CA ALA A 70 7.45 4.79 -21.35
C ALA A 70 7.69 5.45 -22.71
N ASN A 71 7.13 4.87 -23.76
CA ASN A 71 6.95 5.61 -25.01
C ASN A 71 5.44 5.89 -25.13
N PRO A 72 4.98 7.13 -24.92
CA PRO A 72 3.55 7.41 -24.89
C PRO A 72 2.93 7.10 -26.26
N GLN A 73 2.10 6.05 -26.33
CA GLN A 73 1.28 5.80 -27.52
C GLN A 73 0.14 6.83 -27.62
N PRO A 74 -0.24 7.25 -28.84
CA PRO A 74 -1.30 8.24 -29.07
C PRO A 74 -2.70 7.85 -28.54
N HIS A 75 -2.94 6.59 -28.16
CA HIS A 75 -4.27 6.05 -27.85
C HIS A 75 -4.47 5.56 -26.39
N GLY A 76 -3.62 5.96 -25.45
CA GLY A 76 -3.82 5.68 -24.03
C GLY A 76 -3.43 4.27 -23.58
N VAL A 77 -3.46 4.09 -22.24
CA VAL A 77 -2.96 2.99 -21.39
C VAL A 77 -2.14 1.92 -22.12
N ASP A 78 -0.81 2.08 -22.13
CA ASP A 78 0.11 1.07 -22.63
C ASP A 78 -0.14 -0.28 -21.93
N TRP A 79 -0.18 -1.39 -22.68
CA TRP A 79 -0.27 -2.74 -22.10
C TRP A 79 0.85 -3.01 -21.08
N PHE A 80 2.00 -2.35 -21.25
CA PHE A 80 3.12 -2.35 -20.30
C PHE A 80 2.77 -1.75 -18.95
N PHE A 81 1.87 -0.78 -18.88
CA PHE A 81 1.36 -0.25 -17.61
C PHE A 81 0.61 -1.33 -16.82
N GLY A 82 -0.16 -2.17 -17.52
CA GLY A 82 -0.83 -3.34 -16.92
C GLY A 82 0.17 -4.38 -16.41
N VAL A 83 1.23 -4.68 -17.17
CA VAL A 83 2.30 -5.60 -16.75
C VAL A 83 3.06 -5.07 -15.55
N TYR A 84 3.38 -3.77 -15.54
CA TYR A 84 4.00 -3.11 -14.39
C TYR A 84 3.13 -3.26 -13.13
N TRP A 85 1.84 -2.97 -13.23
CA TRP A 85 0.91 -3.12 -12.11
C TRP A 85 0.82 -4.56 -11.62
N LEU A 86 0.76 -5.52 -12.53
CA LEU A 86 0.69 -6.94 -12.18
C LEU A 86 1.97 -7.42 -11.50
N ALA A 87 3.14 -6.96 -11.95
CA ALA A 87 4.42 -7.22 -11.32
C ALA A 87 4.51 -6.60 -9.91
N VAL A 88 4.01 -5.36 -9.73
CA VAL A 88 3.95 -4.68 -8.43
C VAL A 88 3.04 -5.43 -7.46
N ILE A 89 1.85 -5.86 -7.90
CA ILE A 89 0.90 -6.61 -7.06
C ILE A 89 1.50 -7.97 -6.66
N LEU A 90 2.13 -8.70 -7.59
CA LEU A 90 2.77 -9.98 -7.29
C LEU A 90 3.95 -9.81 -6.32
N ALA A 91 4.82 -8.83 -6.57
CA ALA A 91 5.95 -8.55 -5.69
C ALA A 91 5.48 -8.13 -4.28
N ALA A 92 4.43 -7.31 -4.20
CA ALA A 92 3.80 -6.93 -2.95
C ALA A 92 3.19 -8.13 -2.21
N ALA A 93 2.49 -9.03 -2.92
CA ALA A 93 1.92 -10.23 -2.33
C ALA A 93 3.00 -11.21 -1.82
N CYS A 94 4.11 -11.34 -2.55
CA CYS A 94 5.27 -12.11 -2.10
C CYS A 94 5.92 -11.46 -0.87
N LEU A 95 6.14 -10.15 -0.88
CA LEU A 95 6.72 -9.45 0.26
C LEU A 95 5.84 -9.56 1.52
N ASP A 96 4.52 -9.46 1.36
CA ASP A 96 3.58 -9.65 2.45
C ASP A 96 3.68 -11.07 3.05
N LYS A 97 3.58 -12.10 2.21
CA LYS A 97 3.60 -13.50 2.67
C LYS A 97 4.95 -13.95 3.23
N PHE A 98 6.05 -13.61 2.57
CA PHE A 98 7.36 -14.14 2.94
C PHE A 98 8.07 -13.29 4.00
N PHE A 99 7.91 -11.96 3.97
CA PHE A 99 8.66 -11.07 4.83
C PHE A 99 7.81 -10.52 5.99
N LEU A 100 6.67 -9.88 5.70
CA LEU A 100 5.87 -9.21 6.73
C LEU A 100 5.12 -10.20 7.63
N GLN A 101 4.69 -11.33 7.10
CA GLN A 101 4.05 -12.37 7.90
C GLN A 101 5.03 -13.25 8.68
N SER A 102 6.34 -13.09 8.47
CA SER A 102 7.37 -13.85 9.16
C SER A 102 7.33 -13.63 10.68
N LYS A 103 7.55 -14.70 11.45
CA LYS A 103 7.53 -14.65 12.92
C LYS A 103 8.58 -13.68 13.47
N GLN A 104 9.74 -13.63 12.83
CA GLN A 104 10.86 -12.78 13.20
C GLN A 104 10.53 -11.29 13.08
N VAL A 105 9.89 -10.87 11.96
CA VAL A 105 9.51 -9.46 11.76
C VAL A 105 8.38 -9.05 12.73
N LYS A 106 7.45 -9.96 13.01
CA LYS A 106 6.38 -9.72 13.99
C LYS A 106 6.92 -9.57 15.41
N GLU A 107 7.85 -10.43 15.82
CA GLU A 107 8.51 -10.35 17.13
C GLU A 107 9.36 -9.09 17.25
N PHE A 108 10.13 -8.75 16.22
CA PHE A 108 10.92 -7.53 16.18
C PHE A 108 10.03 -6.29 16.33
N SER A 109 8.95 -6.18 15.53
CA SER A 109 8.00 -5.06 15.61
C SER A 109 7.37 -4.94 16.99
N LYS A 110 6.98 -6.07 17.61
CA LYS A 110 6.42 -6.10 18.97
C LYS A 110 7.44 -5.64 20.02
N ASN A 111 8.68 -6.11 19.92
CA ASN A 111 9.74 -5.76 20.85
C ASN A 111 10.12 -4.27 20.75
N THR A 112 10.24 -3.74 19.53
CA THR A 112 10.49 -2.31 19.30
C THR A 112 9.35 -1.44 19.80
N GLY A 113 8.09 -1.82 19.54
CA GLY A 113 6.93 -1.09 20.05
C GLY A 113 6.90 -1.05 21.58
N THR A 114 7.20 -2.18 22.23
CA THR A 114 7.27 -2.26 23.69
C THR A 114 8.42 -1.43 24.26
N ALA A 115 9.57 -1.41 23.59
CA ALA A 115 10.73 -0.61 23.99
C ALA A 115 10.43 0.90 23.91
N ILE A 116 9.74 1.36 22.86
CA ILE A 116 9.32 2.75 22.71
C ILE A 116 8.31 3.14 23.79
N CYS A 117 7.31 2.31 24.07
CA CYS A 117 6.35 2.58 25.14
C CYS A 117 7.01 2.70 26.52
N LYS A 118 8.04 1.88 26.79
CA LYS A 118 8.85 1.98 28.03
C LYS A 118 9.78 3.20 28.09
N LEU A 119 10.03 3.85 26.95
CA LEU A 119 10.88 5.05 26.86
C LEU A 119 10.06 6.34 27.05
N ILE A 120 8.75 6.27 26.78
CA ILE A 120 7.82 7.40 26.82
C ILE A 120 6.98 7.39 28.12
N GLY A 121 6.71 6.22 28.70
CA GLY A 121 6.02 6.06 30.00
C GLY A 121 7.00 5.94 31.15
#